data_AF-A0A977L164-F1
#
_entry.id   AF-A0A977L164-F1
#
_cell.length_a   1.000
_cell.length_b   1.000
_cell.length_c   1.000
_cell.angle_alpha   90.00
_cell.angle_beta   90.00
_cell.angle_gamma   90.00
#
_symmetry.space_group_name_H-M   'P 1'
#
loop_
_entity.id
_entity.type
_entity.pdbx_description
1 polymer ?
#
loop_
_entity_poly.entity_id
_entity_poly.type
_entity_poly.pdbx_seq_one_letter_code
_entity_poly.pdbx_strand_id
1 'polypeptide(L)'
;MSDPYLPFDGTSAELERVAIDRYRHLVSFLPPDCLLFREPWGRSTVLCLDFNHCSFWLPAIQMKSQTLLEAAEYLGLANALIFRVGRKFIGLKTRSPIS
;
A
#
# COMPACT_ATOMS: atom_id res chain seq x y z
N MET A 1 11.73 18.66 -33.25
CA MET A 1 11.90 17.58 -32.26
C MET A 1 11.23 18.08 -30.98
N SER A 2 10.04 17.58 -30.71
CA SER A 2 9.24 17.97 -29.55
C SER A 2 9.64 17.07 -28.40
N ASP A 3 10.11 17.67 -27.31
CA ASP A 3 10.51 16.98 -26.09
C ASP A 3 9.29 16.24 -25.49
N PRO A 4 9.31 14.91 -25.26
CA PRO A 4 8.14 14.16 -24.82
C PRO A 4 7.89 14.24 -23.31
N TYR A 5 8.63 15.06 -22.56
CA TYR A 5 8.37 15.28 -21.14
C TYR A 5 7.19 16.23 -20.97
N LEU A 6 5.99 15.65 -20.91
CA LEU A 6 4.83 16.29 -20.31
C LEU A 6 5.24 16.95 -18.99
N PRO A 7 4.80 18.19 -18.71
CA PRO A 7 5.06 18.81 -17.43
C PRO A 7 4.42 17.93 -16.36
N PHE A 8 5.26 17.44 -15.45
CA PHE A 8 4.78 16.76 -14.26
C PHE A 8 4.06 17.81 -13.42
N ASP A 9 2.72 17.87 -13.51
CA ASP A 9 1.90 18.84 -12.78
C ASP A 9 1.94 18.63 -11.25
N GLY A 10 2.73 17.67 -10.76
CA GLY A 10 3.32 17.71 -9.42
C GLY A 10 2.34 17.71 -8.26
N THR A 11 1.07 17.41 -8.49
CA THR A 11 0.08 17.41 -7.42
C THR A 11 0.32 16.21 -6.51
N SER A 12 0.08 16.40 -5.21
CA SER A 12 0.20 15.33 -4.20
C SER A 12 -0.61 14.08 -4.59
N ALA A 13 -1.76 14.26 -5.26
CA ALA A 13 -2.61 13.17 -5.72
C ALA A 13 -2.00 12.34 -6.86
N GLU A 14 -1.34 12.97 -7.84
CA GLU A 14 -0.67 12.26 -8.94
C GLU A 14 0.52 11.45 -8.41
N LEU A 15 1.29 12.03 -7.48
CA LEU A 15 2.38 11.35 -6.78
C LEU A 15 1.88 10.14 -5.97
N GLU A 16 0.77 10.30 -5.24
CA GLU A 16 0.13 9.19 -4.52
C GLU A 16 -0.25 8.06 -5.49
N ARG A 17 -0.90 8.39 -6.61
CA ARG A 17 -1.33 7.41 -7.60
C ARG A 17 -0.14 6.64 -8.16
N VAL A 18 0.90 7.34 -8.61
CA VAL A 18 2.11 6.71 -9.15
C VAL A 18 2.80 5.81 -8.12
N ALA A 19 2.82 6.21 -6.84
CA ALA A 19 3.44 5.42 -5.79
C ALA A 19 2.63 4.14 -5.47
N ILE A 20 1.30 4.23 -5.43
CA ILE A 20 0.40 3.08 -5.29
C ILE A 20 0.51 2.14 -6.50
N ASP A 21 0.57 2.68 -7.72
CA ASP A 21 0.73 1.88 -8.94
C ASP A 21 2.06 1.09 -8.94
N ARG A 22 3.16 1.76 -8.54
CA ARG A 22 4.46 1.09 -8.36
C ARG A 22 4.40 0.01 -7.29
N TYR A 23 3.74 0.27 -6.18
CA TYR A 23 3.56 -0.73 -5.12
C TYR A 23 2.82 -1.95 -5.63
N ARG A 24 1.69 -1.77 -6.32
CA ARG A 24 0.95 -2.88 -6.94
C ARG A 24 1.79 -3.69 -7.92
N HIS A 25 2.66 -3.02 -8.68
CA HIS A 25 3.56 -3.71 -9.60
C HIS A 25 4.54 -4.64 -8.85
N LEU A 26 5.08 -4.19 -7.70
CA LEU A 26 5.95 -5.03 -6.85
C LEU A 26 5.19 -6.17 -6.16
N VAL A 27 3.95 -5.93 -5.75
CA VAL A 27 3.11 -6.92 -5.05
C VAL A 27 2.01 -7.44 -5.97
N SER A 28 2.39 -7.96 -7.15
CA SER A 28 1.45 -8.41 -8.20
C SER A 28 0.47 -9.51 -7.77
N PHE A 29 0.70 -10.16 -6.64
CA PHE A 29 -0.22 -11.12 -6.02
C PHE A 29 -1.38 -10.45 -5.26
N LEU A 30 -1.33 -9.14 -5.02
CA LEU A 30 -2.41 -8.40 -4.38
C LEU A 30 -3.58 -8.25 -5.36
N PRO A 31 -4.83 -8.58 -4.96
CA PRO A 31 -5.98 -8.45 -5.85
C PRO A 31 -6.14 -7.02 -6.37
N PRO A 32 -6.56 -6.84 -7.64
CA PRO A 32 -6.82 -5.51 -8.19
C PRO A 32 -7.92 -4.78 -7.40
N ASP A 33 -8.90 -5.50 -6.90
CA ASP A 33 -10.05 -4.97 -6.16
C ASP A 33 -9.74 -4.60 -4.69
N CYS A 34 -8.53 -4.91 -4.19
CA CYS A 34 -8.11 -4.48 -2.86
C CYS A 34 -7.77 -2.99 -2.90
N LEU A 35 -8.47 -2.13 -2.19
CA LEU A 35 -8.18 -0.69 -2.21
C LEU A 35 -6.93 -0.39 -1.37
N LEU A 36 -6.10 0.51 -1.90
CA LEU A 36 -4.85 0.95 -1.28
C LEU A 36 -4.87 2.47 -1.12
N PHE A 37 -4.52 2.93 0.07
CA PHE A 37 -4.33 4.35 0.35
C PHE A 37 -3.48 4.51 1.61
N ARG A 38 -2.75 5.62 1.69
CA ARG A 38 -1.99 5.99 2.89
C ARG A 38 -2.88 6.76 3.86
N GLU A 39 -2.66 6.52 5.15
CA GLU A 39 -3.34 7.23 6.23
C GLU A 39 -2.32 7.69 7.29
N PRO A 40 -2.43 8.93 7.80
CA PRO A 40 -1.64 9.36 8.94
C PRO A 40 -2.03 8.55 10.19
N TRP A 41 -1.03 8.01 10.90
CA TRP A 41 -1.25 7.30 12.16
C TRP A 41 -0.30 7.86 13.23
N GLY A 42 -0.77 8.87 13.96
CA GLY A 42 0.04 9.62 14.91
C GLY A 42 1.20 10.34 14.21
N ARG A 43 2.44 9.91 14.47
CA ARG A 43 3.67 10.44 13.84
C ARG A 43 4.18 9.59 12.67
N SER A 44 3.44 8.55 12.28
CA SER A 44 3.81 7.66 11.19
C SER A 44 2.80 7.71 10.04
N THR A 45 3.16 7.06 8.93
CA THR A 45 2.24 6.79 7.82
C THR A 45 2.03 5.28 7.74
N VAL A 46 0.77 4.86 7.69
CA VAL A 46 0.39 3.46 7.46
C VAL A 46 -0.14 3.31 6.03
N LEU A 47 0.14 2.17 5.40
CA LEU A 47 -0.51 1.79 4.16
C LEU A 47 -1.71 0.90 4.49
N CYS A 48 -2.91 1.37 4.16
CA CYS A 48 -4.14 0.63 4.39
C CYS A 48 -4.45 -0.24 3.18
N LEU A 49 -4.64 -1.54 3.43
CA LEU A 49 -5.12 -2.53 2.48
C LEU A 49 -6.57 -2.88 2.85
N ASP A 50 -7.51 -2.40 2.05
CA ASP A 50 -8.93 -2.60 2.26
C ASP A 50 -9.48 -3.69 1.32
N PHE A 51 -9.98 -4.76 1.92
CA PHE A 51 -10.49 -5.94 1.24
C PHE A 51 -12.02 -5.95 1.13
N ASN A 52 -12.69 -4.79 1.24
CA ASN A 52 -14.17 -4.70 1.13
C ASN A 52 -14.75 -5.42 -0.10
N HIS A 53 -14.02 -5.40 -1.23
CA HIS A 53 -14.45 -6.01 -2.50
C HIS A 53 -13.76 -7.36 -2.79
N CYS A 54 -12.85 -7.83 -1.95
CA CYS A 54 -12.04 -9.02 -2.20
C CYS A 54 -11.66 -9.78 -0.91
N SER A 55 -12.57 -9.80 0.06
CA SER A 55 -12.34 -10.34 1.42
C SER A 55 -11.93 -11.81 1.46
N PHE A 56 -12.35 -12.60 0.47
CA PHE A 56 -11.95 -14.00 0.32
C PHE A 56 -10.42 -14.18 0.19
N TRP A 57 -9.71 -13.20 -0.37
CA TRP A 57 -8.25 -13.25 -0.54
C TRP A 57 -7.47 -12.89 0.72
N LEU A 58 -8.11 -12.27 1.71
CA LEU A 58 -7.44 -11.72 2.89
C LEU A 58 -6.54 -12.71 3.62
N PRO A 59 -6.95 -13.96 3.93
CA PRO A 59 -6.09 -14.90 4.63
C PRO A 59 -4.80 -15.23 3.85
N ALA A 60 -4.91 -15.44 2.54
CA ALA A 60 -3.77 -15.72 1.67
C ALA A 60 -2.80 -14.54 1.57
N ILE A 61 -3.34 -13.31 1.56
CA ILE A 61 -2.54 -12.09 1.51
C ILE A 61 -1.87 -11.79 2.86
N GLN A 62 -2.53 -12.06 3.98
CA GLN A 62 -1.94 -11.90 5.31
C GLN A 62 -0.73 -12.83 5.53
N MET A 63 -0.73 -14.03 4.96
CA MET A 63 0.45 -14.90 4.95
C MET A 63 1.67 -14.26 4.26
N LYS A 64 1.44 -13.33 3.33
CA LYS A 64 2.48 -12.57 2.62
C LYS A 64 2.69 -11.15 3.17
N SER A 65 2.19 -10.88 4.38
CA SER A 65 2.26 -9.55 5.02
C SER A 65 3.68 -9.02 5.18
N GLN A 66 4.68 -9.89 5.33
CA GLN A 66 6.09 -9.48 5.38
C GLN A 66 6.56 -8.91 4.03
N THR A 67 6.30 -9.60 2.92
CA THR A 67 6.63 -9.12 1.57
C THR A 67 5.89 -7.83 1.22
N LEU A 68 4.62 -7.72 1.63
CA LEU A 68 3.86 -6.47 1.49
C LEU A 68 4.55 -5.31 2.22
N LEU A 69 4.98 -5.55 3.47
CA LEU A 69 5.61 -4.51 4.28
C LEU A 69 6.96 -4.10 3.69
N GLU A 70 7.78 -5.07 3.26
CA GLU A 70 9.08 -4.81 2.64
C GLU A 70 8.95 -3.99 1.35
N ALA A 71 7.94 -4.27 0.52
CA ALA A 71 7.67 -3.46 -0.68
C ALA A 71 7.23 -2.03 -0.32
N ALA A 72 6.45 -1.85 0.74
CA ALA A 72 6.01 -0.54 1.20
C ALA A 72 7.18 0.27 1.77
N GLU A 73 8.07 -0.38 2.54
CA GLU A 73 9.30 0.22 3.07
C GLU A 73 10.27 0.59 1.94
N TYR A 74 10.46 -0.30 0.96
CA TYR A 74 11.34 -0.08 -0.19
C TYR A 74 10.94 1.15 -1.02
N LEU A 75 9.64 1.38 -1.19
CA LEU A 75 9.11 2.55 -1.89
C LEU A 75 8.98 3.80 -1.01
N GLY A 76 9.32 3.71 0.29
CA GLY A 76 9.16 4.80 1.24
C GLY A 76 7.70 5.19 1.50
N LEU A 77 6.76 4.27 1.28
CA LEU A 77 5.32 4.54 1.39
C LEU A 77 4.84 4.52 2.84
N ALA A 78 5.25 3.50 3.59
CA ALA A 78 4.84 3.26 4.97
C ALA A 78 5.81 2.30 5.67
N ASN A 79 5.82 2.33 7.00
CA ASN A 79 6.55 1.38 7.86
C ASN A 79 5.62 0.38 8.58
N ALA A 80 4.33 0.43 8.23
CA ALA A 80 3.29 -0.42 8.80
C ALA A 80 2.12 -0.56 7.82
N LEU A 81 1.46 -1.70 7.88
CA LEU A 81 0.30 -2.03 7.08
C LEU A 81 -0.93 -2.27 7.95
N ILE A 82 -2.07 -1.72 7.54
CA ILE A 82 -3.37 -2.06 8.14
C ILE A 82 -4.14 -2.93 7.17
N PHE A 83 -4.65 -4.05 7.67
CA PHE A 83 -5.61 -4.89 6.97
C PHE A 83 -7.00 -4.53 7.48
N ARG A 84 -7.91 -4.20 6.56
CA ARG A 84 -9.32 -3.93 6.91
C ARG A 84 -10.29 -4.52 5.88
N VAL A 85 -11.55 -4.63 6.27
CA VAL A 85 -12.67 -4.95 5.37
C VAL A 85 -13.72 -3.87 5.57
N GLY A 86 -13.75 -2.90 4.67
CA GLY A 86 -14.55 -1.69 4.81
C GLY A 86 -14.17 -0.94 6.10
N ARG A 87 -15.13 -0.73 7.00
CA ARG A 87 -14.90 -0.06 8.29
C ARG A 87 -14.31 -0.96 9.37
N LYS A 88 -14.16 -2.27 9.12
CA LYS A 88 -13.69 -3.23 10.12
C LYS A 88 -12.18 -3.39 10.07
N PHE A 89 -11.50 -2.99 11.13
CA PHE A 89 -10.08 -3.30 11.35
C PHE A 89 -9.89 -4.81 11.54
N ILE A 90 -8.95 -5.41 10.82
CA ILE A 90 -8.64 -6.85 10.90
C ILE A 90 -7.28 -7.09 11.54
N GLY A 91 -6.27 -6.30 11.19
CA GLY A 91 -4.94 -6.51 11.74
C GLY A 91 -3.94 -5.44 11.33
N LEU A 92 -2.81 -5.44 12.04
CA LEU A 92 -1.68 -4.55 11.82
C LEU A 92 -0.43 -5.40 11.58
N LYS A 93 0.35 -5.06 10.57
CA LYS A 93 1.70 -5.58 10.38
C LYS A 93 2.68 -4.43 10.48
N THR A 94 3.52 -4.46 11.50
CA THR A 94 4.66 -3.56 11.64
C THR A 94 5.95 -4.33 11.42
N ARG A 95 7.05 -3.60 11.27
CA ARG A 95 8.39 -4.16 11.41
C ARG A 95 8.49 -4.81 12.79
N SER A 96 8.92 -6.07 12.84
CA SER A 96 9.29 -6.69 14.11
C SER A 96 10.56 -5.99 14.63
N PRO A 97 10.68 -5.71 15.93
CA PRO A 97 11.95 -5.25 16.48
C PRO A 97 13.02 -6.31 16.20
N ILE A 98 14.21 -5.85 15.80
CA ILE A 98 15.38 -6.71 15.66
C ILE A 98 15.75 -7.12 17.08
N SER A 99 15.52 -8.39 17.40
CA SER A 99 15.95 -9.04 18.65
C SER A 99 17.44 -9.36 18.61
#